data_AF-A0A3A8PDV4-F1
#
_entry.id   AF-A0A3A8PDV4-F1
#
_cell.length_a   1.000
_cell.length_b   1.000
_cell.length_c   1.000
_cell.angle_alpha   90.00
_cell.angle_beta   90.00
_cell.angle_gamma   90.00
#
_symmetry.space_group_name_H-M   'P 1'
#
loop_
_entity.id
_entity.type
_entity.pdbx_description
1 polymer ?
#
loop_
_entity_poly.entity_id
_entity_poly.type
_entity_poly.pdbx_seq_one_letter_code
_entity_poly.pdbx_strand_id
1 'polypeptide(L)'
;MLLFLLPLLATADAVAPEPPQTCQPLVGISTLLSEGLLDRRGIKTLRLQVPDPPAPASEAGILHIGSFRSVQRVALLIEFSEGASLSGRPFRATLSAPGLQALTVVQVLQVDPTPEYEKTRIIVEAAATVTNARGVYTLELQDAEGRRLLVLPGVRFPPA
;
A
#
# COMPACT_ATOMS: atom_id res chain seq x y z
N MET A 1 -16.22 72.56 -10.67
CA MET A 1 -15.89 71.35 -11.43
C MET A 1 -14.60 70.75 -10.87
N LEU A 2 -14.65 69.44 -10.63
CA LEU A 2 -13.57 68.46 -10.36
C LEU A 2 -12.66 68.59 -9.12
N LEU A 3 -13.06 67.78 -8.13
CA LEU A 3 -12.25 66.97 -7.21
C LEU A 3 -10.91 66.47 -7.78
N PHE A 4 -9.90 66.32 -6.92
CA PHE A 4 -9.31 65.00 -6.62
C PHE A 4 -8.49 65.05 -5.31
N LEU A 5 -9.03 64.36 -4.28
CA LEU A 5 -8.29 63.75 -3.18
C LEU A 5 -7.35 62.67 -3.75
N LEU A 6 -6.19 62.42 -3.12
CA LEU A 6 -5.74 61.09 -2.66
C LEU A 6 -4.32 61.15 -2.03
N PRO A 7 -3.96 60.17 -1.16
CA PRO A 7 -3.09 60.33 -0.01
C PRO A 7 -1.73 59.61 -0.12
N LEU A 8 -0.94 59.75 0.94
CA LEU A 8 0.28 59.01 1.28
C LEU A 8 0.27 57.54 0.81
N LEU A 9 1.28 57.16 0.03
CA LEU A 9 1.65 55.76 -0.18
C LEU A 9 2.47 55.27 1.02
N ALA A 10 1.81 54.50 1.89
CA ALA A 10 2.47 53.61 2.84
C ALA A 10 2.98 52.38 2.07
N THR A 11 4.29 52.17 2.04
CA THR A 11 4.89 50.89 1.62
C THR A 11 4.70 49.89 2.75
N ALA A 12 3.58 49.15 2.72
CA ALA A 12 3.43 47.95 3.51
C ALA A 12 4.29 46.86 2.87
N ASP A 13 5.38 46.50 3.55
CA ASP A 13 6.21 45.35 3.22
C ASP A 13 5.35 44.09 3.41
N ALA A 14 4.75 43.62 2.33
CA ALA A 14 3.96 42.40 2.33
C ALA A 14 4.93 41.21 2.32
N VAL A 15 5.25 40.71 3.51
CA VAL A 15 5.86 39.39 3.69
C VAL A 15 4.89 38.38 3.06
N ALA A 16 5.28 37.83 1.91
CA ALA A 16 4.56 36.74 1.28
C ALA A 16 4.51 35.54 2.24
N PRO A 17 3.33 34.94 2.50
CA PRO A 17 3.27 33.72 3.31
C PRO A 17 4.01 32.61 2.57
N GLU A 18 5.00 32.00 3.22
CA GLU A 18 5.65 30.79 2.72
C GLU A 18 4.59 29.74 2.38
N PRO A 19 4.71 29.06 1.22
CA PRO A 19 3.76 28.01 0.88
C PRO A 19 3.80 26.93 1.96
N PRO A 20 2.64 26.40 2.40
CA PRO A 20 2.61 25.36 3.41
C PRO A 20 3.46 24.20 2.91
N GLN A 21 4.54 23.90 3.65
CA GLN A 21 5.34 22.72 3.41
C GLN A 21 4.45 21.52 3.67
N THR A 22 3.83 21.01 2.61
CA THR A 22 3.28 19.68 2.59
C THR A 22 4.47 18.76 2.76
N CYS A 23 4.71 18.30 4.00
CA CYS A 23 5.49 17.11 4.26
C CYS A 23 4.77 15.96 3.55
N GLN A 24 4.94 15.85 2.23
CA GLN A 24 4.63 14.65 1.52
C GLN A 24 5.68 13.65 1.98
N PRO A 25 5.29 12.62 2.74
CA PRO A 25 6.21 11.58 3.13
C PRO A 25 6.28 10.61 1.95
N LEU A 26 6.68 11.15 0.80
CA LEU A 26 7.16 10.36 -0.31
C LEU A 26 8.57 9.97 0.09
N VAL A 27 8.87 8.68 0.15
CA VAL A 27 10.26 8.25 0.30
C VAL A 27 11.00 8.77 -0.93
N GLY A 28 11.79 9.82 -0.73
CA GLY A 28 12.49 10.50 -1.80
C GLY A 28 13.59 9.59 -2.37
N ILE A 29 13.92 9.78 -3.64
CA ILE A 29 15.07 9.12 -4.28
C ILE A 29 16.34 9.33 -3.43
N SER A 30 16.53 10.52 -2.87
CA SER A 30 17.65 10.83 -1.97
C SER A 30 17.71 9.91 -0.74
N THR A 31 16.56 9.59 -0.15
CA THR A 31 16.47 8.64 0.97
C THR A 31 16.82 7.23 0.53
N LEU A 32 16.32 6.78 -0.63
CA LEU A 32 16.69 5.46 -1.15
C LEU A 32 18.19 5.35 -1.47
N LEU A 33 18.80 6.45 -1.96
CA LEU A 33 20.25 6.52 -2.22
C LEU A 33 21.05 6.52 -0.90
N SER A 34 20.64 7.30 0.10
CA SER A 34 21.36 7.39 1.38
C SER A 34 21.30 6.09 2.18
N GLU A 35 20.16 5.40 2.15
CA GLU A 35 19.96 4.09 2.77
C GLU A 35 20.57 2.93 1.93
N GLY A 36 21.16 3.24 0.77
CA GLY A 36 21.77 2.24 -0.11
C GLY A 36 20.77 1.26 -0.75
N LEU A 37 19.48 1.60 -0.75
CA LEU A 37 18.37 0.86 -1.35
C LEU A 37 18.18 1.14 -2.83
N LEU A 38 18.81 2.21 -3.35
CA LEU A 38 18.89 2.56 -4.76
C LEU A 38 20.36 2.74 -5.14
N ASP A 39 20.79 2.19 -6.27
CA ASP A 39 22.11 2.45 -6.85
C ASP A 39 22.03 2.66 -8.38
N ARG A 40 23.18 2.67 -9.06
CA ARG A 40 23.26 2.88 -10.53
C ARG A 40 22.54 1.80 -11.34
N ARG A 41 22.22 0.65 -10.76
CA ARG A 41 21.47 -0.45 -11.36
C ARG A 41 19.96 -0.36 -11.04
N GLY A 42 19.53 0.63 -10.28
CA GLY A 42 18.14 0.82 -9.86
C GLY A 42 17.91 0.43 -8.40
N ILE A 43 16.67 0.10 -8.05
CA ILE A 43 16.30 -0.27 -6.67
C ILE A 43 16.90 -1.64 -6.39
N LYS A 44 17.68 -1.75 -5.31
CA LYS A 44 18.19 -3.03 -4.85
C LYS A 44 17.04 -3.88 -4.38
N THR A 45 17.02 -5.15 -4.80
CA THR A 45 16.08 -6.13 -4.28
C THR A 45 16.31 -6.30 -2.78
N LEU A 46 15.38 -5.81 -1.97
CA LEU A 46 15.35 -6.12 -0.55
C LEU A 46 14.77 -7.52 -0.37
N ARG A 47 15.55 -8.42 0.21
CA ARG A 47 15.04 -9.72 0.65
C ARG A 47 14.24 -9.52 1.91
N LEU A 48 12.93 -9.61 1.77
CA LEU A 48 12.04 -9.61 2.90
C LEU A 48 12.07 -11.01 3.54
N GLN A 49 12.73 -11.14 4.69
CA GLN A 49 12.57 -12.32 5.55
C GLN A 49 11.29 -12.13 6.34
N VAL A 50 10.21 -12.79 5.93
CA VAL A 50 9.02 -12.85 6.77
C VAL A 50 9.17 -14.08 7.67
N PRO A 51 9.05 -13.94 9.00
CA PRO A 51 9.07 -15.09 9.90
C PRO A 51 8.02 -16.11 9.47
N ASP A 52 8.39 -17.39 9.51
CA ASP A 52 7.42 -18.47 9.28
C ASP A 52 6.27 -18.31 10.29
N PRO A 53 5.01 -18.38 9.84
CA PRO A 53 3.88 -18.24 10.73
C PRO A 53 3.84 -19.46 11.66
N PRO A 54 3.41 -19.30 12.92
CA PRO A 54 3.04 -20.45 13.75
C PRO A 54 1.93 -21.22 13.02
N ALA A 55 2.08 -22.54 12.95
CA ALA A 55 1.35 -23.53 12.14
C ALA A 55 -0.04 -23.12 11.58
N PRO A 56 -0.34 -23.46 10.31
CA PRO A 56 -1.51 -22.91 9.61
C PRO A 56 -2.83 -23.40 10.20
N ALA A 57 -3.74 -22.47 10.48
CA ALA A 57 -5.17 -22.76 10.40
C ALA A 57 -5.48 -22.95 8.90
N SER A 58 -5.53 -24.22 8.50
CA SER A 58 -5.69 -24.68 7.12
C SER A 58 -7.01 -24.18 6.48
N GLU A 59 -6.97 -23.01 5.84
CA GLU A 59 -7.75 -22.75 4.63
C GLU A 59 -6.90 -23.17 3.41
N ALA A 60 -7.56 -23.82 2.45
CA ALA A 60 -6.95 -24.61 1.38
C ALA A 60 -5.76 -23.92 0.68
N GLY A 61 -4.55 -24.42 0.93
CA GLY A 61 -3.36 -24.10 0.14
C GLY A 61 -2.73 -22.72 0.39
N ILE A 62 -3.01 -22.06 1.52
CA ILE A 62 -2.30 -20.83 1.91
C ILE A 62 -1.17 -21.18 2.88
N LEU A 63 0.05 -20.78 2.53
CA LEU A 63 1.23 -21.03 3.36
C LEU A 63 1.56 -19.85 4.26
N HIS A 64 1.44 -18.64 3.73
CA HIS A 64 1.92 -17.46 4.43
C HIS A 64 1.16 -16.19 4.03
N ILE A 65 0.94 -15.31 5.00
CA ILE A 65 0.36 -13.99 4.80
C ILE A 65 1.24 -12.95 5.48
N GLY A 66 1.74 -12.00 4.70
CA GLY A 66 2.47 -10.83 5.19
C GLY A 66 1.67 -9.56 4.97
N SER A 67 1.70 -8.63 5.93
CA SER A 67 1.06 -7.32 5.80
C SER A 67 2.09 -6.20 5.93
N PHE A 68 1.91 -5.18 5.09
CA PHE A 68 2.83 -4.05 4.96
C PHE A 68 2.04 -2.74 4.98
N ARG A 69 2.71 -1.68 5.40
CA ARG A 69 2.21 -0.33 5.15
C ARG A 69 3.31 0.59 4.65
N SER A 70 2.88 1.59 3.90
CA SER A 70 3.57 2.85 3.73
C SER A 70 2.71 3.96 4.31
N VAL A 71 3.03 5.22 4.03
CA VAL A 71 2.26 6.34 4.58
C VAL A 71 0.88 6.51 3.94
N GLN A 72 0.74 6.10 2.68
CA GLN A 72 -0.52 6.26 1.91
C GLN A 72 -1.05 4.94 1.34
N ARG A 73 -0.35 3.82 1.60
CA ARG A 73 -0.69 2.50 1.07
C ARG A 73 -0.59 1.45 2.16
N VAL A 74 -1.36 0.40 1.97
CA VAL A 74 -1.18 -0.87 2.65
C VAL A 74 -1.09 -1.97 1.61
N ALA A 75 -0.35 -3.03 1.92
CA ALA A 75 -0.25 -4.18 1.05
C ALA A 75 -0.36 -5.49 1.83
N LEU A 76 -0.93 -6.50 1.19
CA LEU A 76 -0.91 -7.88 1.63
C LEU A 76 -0.15 -8.72 0.61
N LEU A 77 0.78 -9.54 1.10
CA LEU A 77 1.39 -10.63 0.36
C LEU A 77 0.75 -11.93 0.83
N ILE A 78 0.21 -12.71 -0.10
CA ILE A 78 -0.39 -14.00 0.16
C ILE A 78 0.41 -15.03 -0.63
N GLU A 79 1.09 -15.93 0.06
CA GLU A 79 1.82 -17.04 -0.55
C GLU A 79 0.97 -18.31 -0.50
N PHE A 80 0.86 -18.97 -1.64
CA PHE A 80 0.15 -20.22 -1.80
C PHE A 80 1.12 -21.41 -1.81
N SER A 81 0.60 -22.58 -1.45
CA SER A 81 1.32 -23.85 -1.54
C SER A 81 1.73 -24.17 -2.96
N GLU A 82 2.83 -24.92 -3.08
CA GLU A 82 3.29 -25.45 -4.36
C GLU A 82 2.17 -26.20 -5.07
N GLY A 83 2.05 -26.00 -6.39
CA GLY A 83 1.01 -26.62 -7.21
C GLY A 83 -0.35 -25.93 -7.19
N ALA A 84 -0.55 -24.85 -6.41
CA ALA A 84 -1.73 -24.00 -6.54
C ALA A 84 -1.75 -23.31 -7.92
N SER A 85 -2.53 -23.86 -8.85
CA SER A 85 -2.69 -23.30 -10.19
C SER A 85 -3.57 -22.06 -10.14
N LEU A 86 -2.94 -20.90 -10.01
CA LEU A 86 -3.58 -19.57 -10.07
C LEU A 86 -3.30 -18.86 -11.40
N SER A 87 -2.40 -19.40 -12.23
CA SER A 87 -1.85 -18.81 -13.46
C SER A 87 -2.91 -18.23 -14.41
N GLY A 88 -2.71 -16.95 -14.77
CA GLY A 88 -3.39 -16.29 -15.88
C GLY A 88 -4.79 -15.75 -15.59
N ARG A 89 -5.25 -15.75 -14.32
CA ARG A 89 -6.59 -15.27 -13.97
C ARG A 89 -6.54 -13.84 -13.42
N PRO A 90 -7.38 -12.91 -13.91
CA PRO A 90 -7.57 -11.63 -13.24
C PRO A 90 -8.21 -11.87 -11.88
N PHE A 91 -7.67 -11.21 -10.85
CA PHE A 91 -8.24 -11.24 -9.51
C PHE A 91 -8.84 -9.89 -9.13
N ARG A 92 -9.89 -9.96 -8.31
CA ARG A 92 -10.49 -8.81 -7.64
C ARG A 92 -10.31 -9.00 -6.14
N ALA A 93 -10.00 -7.93 -5.44
CA ALA A 93 -9.91 -7.94 -4.00
C ALA A 93 -10.77 -6.84 -3.39
N THR A 94 -11.31 -7.12 -2.21
CA THR A 94 -11.95 -6.12 -1.35
C THR A 94 -11.33 -6.19 0.02
N LEU A 95 -11.06 -5.04 0.63
CA LEU A 95 -10.59 -4.91 2.01
C LEU A 95 -11.62 -4.10 2.77
N SER A 96 -12.44 -4.77 3.57
CA SER A 96 -13.57 -4.17 4.26
C SER A 96 -13.43 -4.31 5.77
N ALA A 97 -13.95 -3.36 6.53
CA ALA A 97 -13.99 -3.43 7.98
C ALA A 97 -15.40 -3.07 8.46
N PRO A 98 -15.93 -3.74 9.52
CA PRO A 98 -17.26 -3.43 10.03
C PRO A 98 -17.39 -1.95 10.42
N GLY A 99 -18.43 -1.28 9.94
CA GLY A 99 -18.69 0.12 10.25
C GLY A 99 -17.72 1.13 9.62
N LEU A 100 -16.80 0.69 8.78
CA LEU A 100 -15.87 1.53 8.04
C LEU A 100 -16.08 1.37 6.53
N GLN A 101 -15.74 2.40 5.77
CA GLN A 101 -15.66 2.28 4.32
C GLN A 101 -14.57 1.28 3.93
N ALA A 102 -14.83 0.44 2.92
CA ALA A 102 -13.82 -0.44 2.36
C ALA A 102 -12.64 0.37 1.81
N LEU A 103 -11.42 -0.15 1.99
CA LEU A 103 -10.23 0.46 1.41
C LEU A 103 -10.29 0.35 -0.11
N THR A 104 -9.87 1.41 -0.78
CA THR A 104 -9.76 1.41 -2.24
C THR A 104 -8.58 0.56 -2.66
N VAL A 105 -8.86 -0.67 -3.10
CA VAL A 105 -7.85 -1.54 -3.73
C VAL A 105 -7.41 -0.89 -5.03
N VAL A 106 -6.10 -0.69 -5.16
CA VAL A 106 -5.50 -0.08 -6.36
C VAL A 106 -4.84 -1.09 -7.26
N GLN A 107 -4.37 -2.21 -6.70
CA GLN A 107 -3.73 -3.24 -7.49
C GLN A 107 -3.96 -4.60 -6.84
N VAL A 108 -4.21 -5.59 -7.70
CA VAL A 108 -4.09 -7.01 -7.37
C VAL A 108 -3.13 -7.61 -8.38
N LEU A 109 -1.97 -8.05 -7.92
CA LEU A 109 -0.90 -8.59 -8.76
C LEU A 109 -0.67 -10.05 -8.40
N GLN A 110 -0.83 -10.93 -9.38
CA GLN A 110 -0.30 -12.27 -9.29
C GLN A 110 1.16 -12.27 -9.71
N VAL A 111 2.00 -12.92 -8.91
CA VAL A 111 3.40 -13.18 -9.24
C VAL A 111 3.58 -14.69 -9.29
N ASP A 112 3.94 -15.18 -10.47
CA ASP A 112 4.20 -16.59 -10.69
C ASP A 112 5.50 -17.02 -9.98
N PRO A 113 5.62 -18.31 -9.62
CA PRO A 113 6.84 -18.85 -9.04
C PRO A 113 8.04 -18.58 -9.95
N THR A 114 9.19 -18.30 -9.33
CA THR A 114 10.48 -18.17 -10.00
C THR A 114 11.48 -19.12 -9.34
N PRO A 115 12.64 -19.43 -9.95
CA PRO A 115 13.65 -20.26 -9.31
C PRO A 115 14.14 -19.72 -7.96
N GLU A 116 14.07 -18.40 -7.73
CA GLU A 116 14.40 -17.78 -6.44
C GLU A 116 13.23 -17.78 -5.44
N TYR A 117 12.01 -17.99 -5.92
CA TYR A 117 10.78 -17.96 -5.14
C TYR A 117 9.81 -19.02 -5.64
N GLU A 118 9.88 -20.19 -5.02
CA GLU A 118 9.22 -21.42 -5.48
C GLU A 118 7.68 -21.38 -5.33
N LYS A 119 7.14 -20.31 -4.73
CA LYS A 119 5.72 -20.17 -4.39
C LYS A 119 5.01 -19.13 -5.26
N THR A 120 3.77 -19.44 -5.63
CA THR A 120 2.87 -18.47 -6.26
C THR A 120 2.42 -17.45 -5.24
N ARG A 121 2.34 -16.18 -5.65
CA ARG A 121 1.98 -15.09 -4.76
C ARG A 121 0.87 -14.23 -5.34
N ILE A 122 0.01 -13.74 -4.46
CA ILE A 122 -0.89 -12.63 -4.79
C ILE A 122 -0.55 -11.47 -3.86
N ILE A 123 -0.33 -10.31 -4.48
CA ILE A 123 -0.10 -9.04 -3.80
C ILE A 123 -1.36 -8.19 -3.98
N VAL A 124 -1.97 -7.79 -2.88
CA VAL A 124 -3.10 -6.86 -2.86
C VAL A 124 -2.62 -5.54 -2.28
N GLU A 125 -2.67 -4.47 -3.07
CA GLU A 125 -2.34 -3.11 -2.61
C GLU A 125 -3.61 -2.25 -2.55
N ALA A 126 -3.76 -1.49 -1.47
CA ALA A 126 -4.86 -0.56 -1.29
C ALA A 126 -4.38 0.82 -0.81
N ALA A 127 -5.12 1.86 -1.19
CA ALA A 127 -4.97 3.18 -0.61
C ALA A 127 -5.42 3.17 0.84
N ALA A 128 -4.60 3.74 1.73
CA ALA A 128 -4.94 3.89 3.14
C ALA A 128 -4.22 5.09 3.73
N THR A 129 -4.96 5.93 4.47
CA THR A 129 -4.35 6.91 5.37
C THR A 129 -3.84 6.22 6.63
N VAL A 130 -3.01 6.91 7.40
CA VAL A 130 -2.54 6.42 8.72
C VAL A 130 -3.70 6.02 9.62
N THR A 131 -4.80 6.78 9.60
CA THR A 131 -5.99 6.48 10.41
C THR A 131 -6.68 5.20 9.94
N ASN A 132 -6.89 5.07 8.62
CA ASN A 132 -7.60 3.92 8.07
C ASN A 132 -6.76 2.64 8.22
N ALA A 133 -5.45 2.70 8.06
CA ALA A 133 -4.57 1.53 8.19
C ALA A 133 -4.60 0.84 9.57
N ARG A 134 -5.12 1.51 10.62
CA ARG A 134 -5.21 0.97 11.99
C ARG A 134 -6.40 0.02 12.21
N GLY A 135 -7.32 -0.08 11.26
CA GLY A 135 -8.49 -0.95 11.36
C GLY A 135 -8.14 -2.44 11.34
N VAL A 136 -9.14 -3.26 11.67
CA VAL A 136 -9.12 -4.71 11.45
C VAL A 136 -9.99 -5.00 10.25
N TYR A 137 -9.40 -5.57 9.22
CA TYR A 137 -10.02 -5.77 7.92
C TYR A 137 -10.30 -7.24 7.64
N THR A 138 -11.27 -7.47 6.77
CA THR A 138 -11.49 -8.72 6.07
C THR A 138 -11.09 -8.51 4.61
N LEU A 139 -10.15 -9.32 4.14
CA LEU A 139 -9.85 -9.44 2.72
C LEU A 139 -10.81 -10.46 2.11
N GLU A 140 -11.47 -10.10 1.02
CA GLU A 140 -12.07 -11.10 0.12
C GLU A 140 -11.38 -11.05 -1.23
N LEU A 141 -10.88 -12.20 -1.69
CA LEU A 141 -10.27 -12.39 -3.00
C LEU A 141 -11.22 -13.20 -3.89
N GLN A 142 -11.43 -12.72 -5.10
CA GLN A 142 -12.33 -13.30 -6.08
C GLN A 142 -11.64 -13.41 -7.44
N ASP A 143 -12.05 -14.36 -8.27
CA ASP A 143 -11.65 -14.40 -9.68
C ASP A 143 -12.43 -13.36 -10.50
N ALA A 144 -12.13 -13.30 -11.80
CA ALA A 144 -12.78 -12.40 -12.72
C ALA A 144 -14.30 -12.62 -12.84
N GLU A 145 -14.76 -13.85 -12.56
CA GLU A 145 -16.17 -14.24 -12.57
C GLU A 145 -16.88 -13.92 -11.25
N GLY A 146 -16.17 -13.36 -10.26
CA GLY A 146 -16.71 -13.05 -8.94
C GLY A 146 -16.82 -14.27 -8.03
N ARG A 147 -16.26 -15.42 -8.42
CA ARG A 147 -16.18 -16.58 -7.52
C ARG A 147 -15.14 -16.29 -6.45
N ARG A 148 -15.56 -16.49 -5.21
CA ARG A 148 -14.73 -16.29 -4.03
C ARG A 148 -13.65 -17.37 -3.96
N LEU A 149 -12.39 -16.95 -3.97
CA LEU A 149 -11.23 -17.81 -3.78
C LEU A 149 -10.83 -17.91 -2.31
N LEU A 150 -10.84 -16.77 -1.62
CA LEU A 150 -10.35 -16.65 -0.25
C LEU A 150 -11.10 -15.56 0.49
N VAL A 151 -11.39 -15.80 1.77
CA VAL A 151 -11.83 -14.77 2.71
C VAL A 151 -10.93 -14.83 3.93
N LEU A 152 -10.12 -13.80 4.11
CA LEU A 152 -9.20 -13.70 5.23
C LEU A 152 -9.68 -12.63 6.21
N PRO A 153 -10.34 -13.01 7.32
CA PRO A 153 -10.71 -12.09 8.37
C PRO A 153 -9.49 -11.71 9.24
N GLY A 154 -9.62 -10.60 9.98
CA GLY A 154 -8.63 -10.26 11.02
C GLY A 154 -7.34 -9.64 10.50
N VAL A 155 -7.29 -9.21 9.24
CA VAL A 155 -6.13 -8.54 8.66
C VAL A 155 -5.84 -7.24 9.41
N ARG A 156 -4.59 -7.09 9.85
CA ARG A 156 -4.06 -5.88 10.48
C ARG A 156 -2.79 -5.44 9.76
N PHE A 157 -2.59 -4.14 9.67
CA PHE A 157 -1.37 -3.56 9.11
C PHE A 157 -0.44 -3.07 10.22
N PRO A 158 0.90 -3.10 10.01
CA PRO A 158 1.85 -2.67 11.03
C PRO A 158 1.62 -1.20 11.48
N PRO A 159 1.94 -0.83 12.73
CA PRO A 159 1.74 0.52 13.27
C PRO A 159 2.82 1.53 12.85
N ALA A 160 2.38 2.79 12.61
CA ALA A 160 3.18 3.98 12.23
C ALA A 160 4.56 4.06 12.90
#